data_AF-W1XJX6-F1
#
_entry.id   AF-W1XJX6-F1
#
_cell.length_a   1.000
_cell.length_b   1.000
_cell.length_c   1.000
_cell.angle_alpha   90.00
_cell.angle_beta   90.00
_cell.angle_gamma   90.00
#
_symmetry.space_group_name_H-M   'P 1'
#
loop_
_entity.id
_entity.type
_entity.pdbx_description
1 polymer ?
#
loop_
_entity_poly.entity_id
_entity_poly.type
_entity_poly.pdbx_seq_one_letter_code
_entity_poly.pdbx_strand_id
1 'polypeptide(L)'
;VSLDEVLKANKVAEVALCYTGDILDETRDKYSLQYYVDKAKEIEKMGAHILAIKDMSALLKPYAAKKLITALKNEVSLPIHLHTHDT
;
A
#
# COMPACT_ATOMS: atom_id res chain seq x y z
N VAL A 1 1.42 -13.62 12.35
CA VAL A 1 2.28 -14.82 12.14
C VAL A 1 3.51 -14.45 11.32
N SER A 2 3.43 -14.31 9.98
CA SER A 2 4.64 -14.07 9.17
C SER A 2 5.38 -12.77 9.52
N LEU A 3 4.65 -11.67 9.72
CA LEU A 3 5.25 -10.39 10.14
C LEU A 3 6.00 -10.56 11.47
N ASP A 4 5.34 -11.12 12.48
CA ASP A 4 5.92 -11.31 13.82
C ASP A 4 7.22 -12.14 13.77
N GLU A 5 7.28 -13.19 12.94
CA GLU A 5 8.49 -14.00 12.79
C GLU A 5 9.64 -13.24 12.11
N VAL A 6 9.35 -12.37 11.13
CA VAL A 6 10.37 -11.51 10.52
C VAL A 6 10.91 -10.51 11.54
N LEU A 7 10.04 -9.92 12.36
CA LEU A 7 10.43 -9.01 13.44
C LEU A 7 11.28 -9.71 14.49
N LYS A 8 10.89 -10.92 14.95
CA LYS A 8 11.68 -11.75 15.88
C LYS A 8 13.05 -12.12 15.33
N ALA A 9 13.13 -12.37 14.02
CA ALA A 9 14.40 -12.66 13.34
C ALA A 9 15.28 -11.40 13.14
N ASN A 10 14.83 -10.22 13.60
CA ASN A 10 15.51 -8.94 13.44
C ASN A 10 15.84 -8.64 11.96
N LYS A 11 14.87 -8.88 11.07
CA LYS A 11 14.97 -8.61 9.63
C LYS A 11 13.97 -7.53 9.20
N VAL A 12 14.19 -7.00 8.00
CA VAL A 12 13.29 -6.00 7.40
C VAL A 12 11.98 -6.65 7.01
N ALA A 13 10.88 -6.03 7.43
CA ALA A 13 9.52 -6.47 7.15
C ALA A 13 8.83 -5.44 6.26
N GLU A 14 8.71 -5.76 4.99
CA GLU A 14 7.93 -5.00 4.02
C GLU A 14 6.57 -5.69 3.85
N VAL A 15 5.50 -5.03 4.29
CA VAL A 15 4.15 -5.59 4.16
C VAL A 15 3.50 -5.01 2.90
N ALA A 16 3.10 -5.91 2.00
CA ALA A 16 2.53 -5.53 0.72
C ALA A 16 1.00 -5.44 0.77
N LEU A 17 0.49 -4.29 0.30
CA LEU A 17 -0.91 -4.05 0.01
C LEU A 17 -1.13 -4.14 -1.50
N CYS A 18 -1.87 -5.16 -1.93
CA CYS A 18 -2.16 -5.36 -3.35
C CYS A 18 -3.11 -4.27 -3.87
N TYR A 19 -2.74 -3.64 -4.98
CA TYR A 19 -3.57 -2.66 -5.65
C TYR A 19 -4.56 -3.35 -6.62
N THR A 20 -5.81 -2.89 -6.61
CA THR A 20 -6.86 -3.31 -7.54
C THR A 20 -7.91 -2.20 -7.71
N GLY A 21 -8.72 -2.32 -8.76
CA GLY A 21 -9.72 -1.31 -9.09
C GLY A 21 -9.09 -0.02 -9.63
N ASP A 22 -9.79 1.10 -9.43
CA ASP A 22 -9.33 2.44 -9.82
C ASP A 22 -9.83 3.44 -8.76
N ILE A 23 -8.91 4.07 -8.02
CA ILE A 23 -9.25 5.02 -6.95
C ILE A 23 -9.77 6.36 -7.48
N LEU A 24 -9.75 6.57 -8.80
CA LEU A 24 -10.32 7.72 -9.47
C LEU A 24 -11.74 7.46 -9.99
N ASP A 25 -12.18 6.20 -9.98
CA ASP A 25 -13.53 5.82 -10.41
C ASP A 25 -14.50 5.85 -9.21
N GLU A 26 -15.29 6.92 -9.12
CA GLU A 26 -16.27 7.11 -8.05
C GLU A 26 -17.45 6.12 -8.10
N THR A 27 -17.63 5.40 -9.21
CA THR A 27 -18.66 4.35 -9.32
C THR A 27 -18.23 3.02 -8.69
N ARG A 28 -16.93 2.87 -8.34
CA ARG A 28 -16.33 1.66 -7.76
C ARG A 28 -15.72 1.96 -6.39
N ASP A 29 -16.57 2.16 -5.39
CA ASP A 29 -16.18 2.64 -4.06
C ASP A 29 -15.54 1.59 -3.12
N LYS A 30 -15.66 0.29 -3.44
CA LYS A 30 -15.11 -0.79 -2.61
C LYS A 30 -13.59 -0.67 -2.36
N TYR A 31 -12.82 -0.25 -3.37
CA TYR A 31 -11.36 -0.06 -3.29
C TYR A 31 -11.01 1.42 -3.45
N SER A 32 -11.68 2.26 -2.66
CA SER A 32 -11.48 3.71 -2.64
C SER A 32 -10.10 4.10 -2.08
N LEU A 33 -9.75 5.38 -2.19
CA LEU A 33 -8.54 5.91 -1.55
C LEU A 33 -8.53 5.66 -0.02
N GLN A 34 -9.69 5.79 0.62
CA GLN A 34 -9.83 5.58 2.07
C GLN A 34 -9.48 4.14 2.46
N TYR A 35 -9.90 3.16 1.65
CA TYR A 35 -9.55 1.75 1.87
C TYR A 35 -8.03 1.55 1.97
N TYR A 36 -7.27 2.15 1.05
CA TYR A 36 -5.81 2.03 1.04
C TYR A 36 -5.16 2.75 2.22
N VAL A 37 -5.66 3.94 2.61
CA VAL A 37 -5.17 4.70 3.76
C VAL A 37 -5.42 3.94 5.08
N ASP A 38 -6.62 3.39 5.27
CA ASP A 38 -6.96 2.65 6.49
C ASP A 38 -6.11 1.38 6.61
N LYS A 39 -5.92 0.66 5.50
CA LYS A 39 -5.04 -0.51 5.48
C LYS A 39 -3.58 -0.16 5.74
N ALA A 40 -3.09 0.96 5.22
CA ALA A 40 -1.73 1.43 5.53
C ALA A 40 -1.55 1.72 7.03
N LYS A 41 -2.53 2.35 7.68
CA LYS A 41 -2.51 2.61 9.12
C LYS A 41 -2.58 1.33 9.96
N GLU A 42 -3.36 0.35 9.52
CA GLU A 42 -3.37 -0.98 10.15
C GLU A 42 -1.98 -1.63 10.06
N ILE A 43 -1.37 -1.62 8.87
CA ILE A 43 -0.03 -2.19 8.62
C ILE A 43 1.05 -1.51 9.48
N GLU A 44 1.00 -0.19 9.61
CA GLU A 44 1.91 0.56 10.49
C GLU A 44 1.75 0.16 11.96
N LYS A 45 0.51 0.06 12.45
CA LYS A 45 0.22 -0.38 13.83
C LYS A 45 0.69 -1.81 14.11
N MET A 46 0.76 -2.65 13.08
CA MET A 46 1.30 -4.01 13.20
C MET A 46 2.83 -4.04 13.33
N GLY A 47 3.53 -2.92 13.12
CA GLY A 47 4.98 -2.83 13.27
C GLY A 47 5.77 -3.14 11.99
N ALA A 48 5.17 -3.00 10.81
CA ALA A 48 5.90 -3.11 9.56
C ALA A 48 7.02 -2.05 9.47
N HIS A 49 8.12 -2.38 8.79
CA HIS A 49 9.22 -1.44 8.57
C HIS A 49 9.01 -0.61 7.30
N ILE A 50 8.38 -1.19 6.28
CA ILE A 50 8.11 -0.58 4.97
C ILE A 50 6.70 -0.99 4.54
N LEU A 51 5.96 -0.06 3.95
CA LEU A 51 4.70 -0.34 3.26
C LEU A 51 4.99 -0.54 1.77
N ALA A 52 4.62 -1.68 1.21
CA ALA A 52 4.64 -1.88 -0.23
C ALA A 52 3.26 -1.69 -0.85
N ILE A 53 3.20 -0.94 -1.96
CA ILE A 53 2.04 -0.93 -2.85
C ILE A 53 2.36 -1.86 -4.01
N LYS A 54 1.69 -3.01 -4.03
CA LYS A 54 1.91 -4.06 -5.03
C LYS A 54 0.83 -4.03 -6.10
N ASP A 55 1.08 -3.34 -7.19
CA ASP A 55 0.24 -3.38 -8.39
C ASP A 55 0.68 -4.54 -9.30
N MET A 56 0.13 -5.72 -9.06
CA MET A 56 0.51 -6.94 -9.80
C MET A 56 -0.06 -7.02 -11.22
N SER A 57 -0.98 -6.14 -11.58
CA SER A 57 -1.75 -6.21 -12.85
C SER A 57 -1.67 -4.91 -13.66
N ALA A 58 -0.72 -4.03 -13.37
CA ALA A 58 -0.52 -2.75 -14.06
C ALA A 58 -1.80 -1.89 -14.11
N LEU A 59 -2.57 -1.86 -13.03
CA LEU A 59 -3.84 -1.12 -12.96
C LEU A 59 -3.64 0.33 -12.49
N LEU A 60 -2.52 0.63 -11.83
CA LEU A 60 -2.28 1.92 -11.19
C LEU A 60 -1.86 2.98 -12.22
N LYS A 61 -2.84 3.70 -12.74
CA LYS A 61 -2.62 4.82 -13.69
C LYS A 61 -1.76 5.94 -13.06
N PRO A 62 -1.02 6.74 -13.84
CA PRO A 62 -0.10 7.77 -13.32
C PRO A 62 -0.74 8.78 -12.36
N TYR A 63 -1.95 9.29 -12.67
CA TYR A 63 -2.64 10.23 -11.79
C TYR A 63 -3.17 9.58 -10.51
N ALA A 64 -3.59 8.31 -10.60
CA ALA A 64 -3.97 7.51 -9.44
C ALA A 64 -2.75 7.26 -8.55
N ALA A 65 -1.59 6.92 -9.13
CA ALA A 65 -0.33 6.75 -8.42
C ALA A 65 0.04 8.02 -7.64
N LYS A 66 0.01 9.20 -8.29
CA LYS A 66 0.27 10.48 -7.63
C LYS A 66 -0.67 10.69 -6.43
N LYS A 67 -1.98 10.52 -6.63
CA LYS A 67 -2.99 10.72 -5.57
C LYS A 67 -2.79 9.75 -4.41
N LEU A 68 -2.59 8.46 -4.72
CA LEU A 68 -2.40 7.40 -3.74
C LEU A 68 -1.13 7.64 -2.90
N ILE A 69 0.02 7.80 -3.56
CA ILE A 69 1.30 7.93 -2.87
C ILE A 69 1.35 9.21 -2.03
N THR A 70 0.82 10.33 -2.53
CA THR A 70 0.73 11.57 -1.73
C THR A 70 -0.12 11.38 -0.48
N ALA A 71 -1.30 10.75 -0.61
CA ALA A 71 -2.17 10.50 0.54
C ALA A 71 -1.49 9.59 1.57
N LEU A 72 -0.92 8.47 1.14
CA LEU A 72 -0.24 7.54 2.04
C LEU A 72 0.92 8.20 2.80
N LYS A 73 1.77 8.99 2.11
CA LYS A 73 2.88 9.70 2.76
C LYS A 73 2.44 10.75 3.78
N ASN A 74 1.21 11.26 3.69
CA ASN A 74 0.66 12.19 4.66
C ASN A 74 0.06 11.48 5.88
N GLU A 75 -0.30 10.21 5.73
CA GLU A 75 -1.13 9.47 6.69
C GLU A 75 -0.36 8.41 7.50
N VAL A 76 0.79 7.95 6.99
CA VAL A 76 1.68 7.01 7.69
C VAL A 76 3.13 7.50 7.64
N SER A 77 3.91 7.09 8.63
CA SER A 77 5.35 7.42 8.75
C SER A 77 6.26 6.43 8.03
N LEU A 78 5.72 5.27 7.62
CA LEU A 78 6.47 4.23 6.93
C LEU A 78 7.01 4.71 5.57
N PRO A 79 8.27 4.36 5.22
CA PRO A 79 8.71 4.42 3.82
C PRO A 79 7.77 3.61 2.93
N ILE A 80 7.54 4.11 1.71
CA ILE A 80 6.66 3.47 0.73
C ILE A 80 7.49 2.93 -0.44
N HIS A 81 7.36 1.63 -0.72
CA HIS A 81 7.93 0.95 -1.87
C HIS A 81 6.83 0.64 -2.89
N LEU A 82 6.91 1.23 -4.08
CA LEU A 82 5.94 1.00 -5.15
C LEU A 82 6.45 -0.07 -6.11
N HIS A 83 5.65 -1.13 -6.32
CA HIS A 83 5.85 -2.17 -7.33
C HIS A 83 4.73 -2.10 -8.36
N THR A 84 5.06 -2.11 -9.65
CA THR A 84 4.10 -2.23 -10.76
C THR A 84 4.69 -3.05 -11.91
N HIS A 85 3.92 -3.25 -12.97
CA HIS A 85 4.29 -3.95 -14.20
C HIS A 85 4.11 -3.02 -15.41
N ASP A 86 4.82 -3.30 -16.50
CA ASP A 86 4.67 -2.64 -17.81
C ASP A 86 4.06 -3.64 -18.80
N THR A 87 2.76 -3.89 -18.65
CA THR A 87 2.02 -4.91 -19.44
C THR A 87 1.53 -4.31 -20.74
#